data_AF-A0A251XI21-F1
#
_entry.id   AF-A0A251XI21-F1
#
_cell.length_a   1.000
_cell.length_b   1.000
_cell.length_c   1.000
_cell.angle_alpha   90.00
_cell.angle_beta   90.00
_cell.angle_gamma   90.00
#
_symmetry.space_group_name_H-M   'P 1'
#
loop_
_entity.id
_entity.type
_entity.pdbx_description
1 polymer ?
#
loop_
_entity_poly.entity_id
_entity_poly.type
_entity_poly.pdbx_seq_one_letter_code
_entity_poly.pdbx_strand_id
1 'polypeptide(L)'
;MAGSARQFNVALEPTVDPATSEEEFSRQDDAVAPAPATWPTTHHRPDVVVRKGLATLVNRTLTPHQALVTDLLFIRDALLATGIDFWLIRGNDERPVIAIDVQNRDTVVRALVAACADEPLYAKTVDGRRRPPLLVADGRLTDNPDAGIFRLYRPRIEPVGLLAYGASTAVELQFFRFEGETIVWPVENSLTREILPAAEVVPPRSRCTATSGRRCAACSTRRRPTSPSTSTWSSPGSTATTPSSRSGVPSA
;
A
#
# COMPACT_ATOMS: atom_id res chain seq x y z
N MET A 1 -44.76 6.82 -52.19
CA MET A 1 -43.38 6.98 -51.68
C MET A 1 -43.45 7.77 -50.38
N ALA A 2 -43.35 7.10 -49.23
CA ALA A 2 -43.25 7.72 -47.91
C ALA A 2 -42.28 6.87 -47.09
N GLY A 3 -41.04 7.36 -46.94
CA GLY A 3 -40.00 6.71 -46.15
C GLY A 3 -40.10 7.16 -44.69
N SER A 4 -40.38 6.20 -43.80
CA SER A 4 -40.38 6.40 -42.35
C SER A 4 -38.94 6.35 -41.82
N ALA A 5 -38.46 7.46 -41.28
CA ALA A 5 -37.16 7.53 -40.62
C ALA A 5 -37.26 6.92 -39.21
N ARG A 6 -36.65 5.74 -39.01
CA ARG A 6 -36.41 5.17 -37.68
C ARG A 6 -35.33 5.98 -36.98
N GLN A 7 -35.71 6.70 -35.92
CA GLN A 7 -34.75 7.21 -34.94
C GLN A 7 -34.20 6.02 -34.13
N PHE A 8 -32.89 5.80 -34.21
CA PHE A 8 -32.15 4.92 -33.31
C PHE A 8 -31.75 5.76 -32.09
N ASN A 9 -32.45 5.56 -30.97
CA ASN A 9 -31.97 6.06 -29.68
C ASN A 9 -30.88 5.10 -29.18
N VAL A 10 -29.62 5.50 -29.36
CA VAL A 10 -28.48 4.89 -28.68
C VAL A 10 -28.51 5.43 -27.24
N ALA A 11 -28.79 4.54 -26.29
CA ALA A 11 -28.61 4.86 -24.88
C ALA A 11 -27.11 5.04 -24.63
N LEU A 12 -26.70 6.28 -24.32
CA LEU A 12 -25.39 6.55 -23.74
C LEU A 12 -25.37 5.89 -22.36
N GLU A 13 -24.60 4.82 -22.21
CA GLU A 13 -24.25 4.30 -20.89
C GLU A 13 -23.56 5.43 -20.10
N PRO A 14 -23.87 5.61 -18.81
CA PRO A 14 -23.25 6.67 -18.02
C PRO A 14 -21.76 6.37 -17.89
N THR A 15 -20.96 7.20 -18.55
CA THR A 15 -19.52 7.33 -18.30
C THR A 15 -19.32 7.51 -16.80
N VAL A 16 -18.66 6.54 -16.17
CA VAL A 16 -18.22 6.65 -14.78
C VAL A 16 -17.15 7.75 -14.75
N ASP A 17 -17.55 8.96 -14.40
CA ASP A 17 -16.61 10.07 -14.18
C ASP A 17 -15.67 9.70 -13.02
N PRO A 18 -14.34 9.59 -13.25
CA PRO A 18 -13.38 9.34 -12.17
C PRO A 18 -13.14 10.57 -11.28
N ALA A 19 -13.87 11.66 -11.51
CA ALA A 19 -13.75 12.92 -10.77
C ALA A 19 -14.91 13.08 -9.78
N THR A 20 -15.02 12.19 -8.80
CA THR A 20 -15.67 12.59 -7.53
C THR A 20 -14.58 13.16 -6.63
N SER A 21 -14.20 14.40 -6.91
CA SER A 21 -13.46 15.24 -5.99
C SER A 21 -14.27 15.42 -4.70
N GLU A 22 -13.56 15.36 -3.57
CA GLU A 22 -14.01 15.61 -2.19
C GLU A 22 -14.55 14.38 -1.43
N GLU A 23 -13.66 13.40 -1.18
CA GLU A 23 -13.71 12.54 0.01
C GLU A 23 -13.49 13.42 1.27
N GLU A 24 -14.49 14.26 1.57
CA GLU A 24 -14.60 14.99 2.83
C GLU A 24 -14.52 14.00 3.99
N PHE A 25 -13.63 14.33 4.93
CA PHE A 25 -13.50 13.69 6.22
C PHE A 25 -14.88 13.38 6.80
N SER A 26 -15.21 12.09 6.89
CA SER A 26 -16.38 11.56 7.60
C SER A 26 -17.74 11.61 6.86
N ARG A 27 -17.97 10.65 5.95
CA ARG A 27 -19.31 10.07 5.74
C ARG A 27 -19.28 8.54 5.83
N GLN A 28 -19.33 8.08 7.08
CA GLN A 28 -20.16 7.00 7.60
C GLN A 28 -20.60 5.89 6.60
N ASP A 29 -20.04 4.69 6.72
CA ASP A 29 -20.59 3.46 6.13
C ASP A 29 -21.61 2.85 7.13
N ASP A 30 -22.91 2.87 6.80
CA ASP A 30 -24.01 2.44 7.68
C ASP A 30 -24.52 1.00 7.42
N ALA A 31 -23.77 0.19 6.68
CA ALA A 31 -23.96 -1.25 6.69
C ALA A 31 -22.59 -1.84 6.98
N VAL A 32 -22.46 -2.59 8.07
CA VAL A 32 -21.20 -3.19 8.53
C VAL A 32 -21.48 -4.63 8.91
N ALA A 33 -20.64 -5.58 8.50
CA ALA A 33 -20.63 -6.91 9.07
C ALA A 33 -20.02 -6.80 10.49
N PRO A 34 -20.79 -7.04 11.57
CA PRO A 34 -20.39 -6.59 12.88
C PRO A 34 -19.32 -7.51 13.48
N ALA A 35 -18.18 -6.95 13.86
CA ALA A 35 -17.34 -7.54 14.90
C ALA A 35 -18.17 -7.62 16.20
N PRO A 36 -18.10 -8.75 16.92
CA PRO A 36 -18.85 -8.91 18.16
C PRO A 36 -18.40 -7.88 19.19
N ALA A 37 -19.31 -7.38 20.02
CA ALA A 37 -18.99 -6.42 21.09
C ALA A 37 -17.93 -6.96 22.06
N THR A 38 -17.82 -8.29 22.18
CA THR A 38 -16.84 -9.00 23.00
C THR A 38 -15.47 -9.14 22.36
N TRP A 39 -15.28 -8.75 21.09
CA TRP A 39 -14.02 -8.90 20.36
C TRP A 39 -12.79 -8.41 21.16
N PRO A 40 -12.80 -7.22 21.80
CA PRO A 40 -11.65 -6.75 22.57
C PRO A 40 -11.29 -7.67 23.74
N THR A 41 -12.30 -8.19 24.43
CA THR A 41 -12.12 -9.09 25.57
C THR A 41 -11.61 -10.45 25.11
N THR A 42 -12.18 -11.00 24.02
CA THR A 42 -11.79 -12.30 23.46
C THR A 42 -10.33 -12.31 22.98
N HIS A 43 -9.86 -11.20 22.41
CA HIS A 43 -8.49 -11.08 21.90
C HIS A 43 -7.53 -10.44 22.91
N HIS A 44 -7.98 -10.16 24.14
CA HIS A 44 -7.18 -9.49 25.18
C HIS A 44 -6.55 -8.16 24.74
N ARG A 45 -7.29 -7.37 23.94
CA ARG A 45 -6.85 -6.09 23.36
C ARG A 45 -7.58 -4.90 23.98
N PRO A 46 -7.08 -4.33 25.11
CA PRO A 46 -7.71 -3.19 25.75
C PRO A 46 -7.60 -1.88 24.94
N ASP A 47 -6.72 -1.85 23.94
CA ASP A 47 -6.53 -0.77 22.98
C ASP A 47 -7.57 -0.76 21.85
N VAL A 48 -8.47 -1.76 21.80
CA VAL A 48 -9.52 -1.87 20.78
C VAL A 48 -10.89 -1.64 21.42
N VAL A 49 -11.72 -0.85 20.75
CA VAL A 49 -13.13 -0.61 21.13
C VAL A 49 -14.04 -0.97 19.96
N VAL A 50 -15.24 -1.49 20.23
CA VAL A 50 -16.21 -1.76 19.17
C VAL A 50 -17.08 -0.52 18.96
N ARG A 51 -16.98 0.10 17.78
CA ARG A 51 -17.77 1.28 17.40
C ARG A 51 -18.46 1.01 16.08
N LYS A 52 -19.79 1.16 16.03
CA LYS A 52 -20.62 0.88 14.83
C LYS A 52 -20.38 -0.52 14.24
N GLY A 53 -20.18 -1.52 15.12
CA GLY A 53 -19.89 -2.88 14.69
C GLY A 53 -18.47 -3.10 14.18
N LEU A 54 -17.56 -2.13 14.29
CA LEU A 54 -16.15 -2.30 13.91
C LEU A 54 -15.25 -2.35 15.14
N ALA A 55 -14.40 -3.37 15.23
CA ALA A 55 -13.25 -3.41 16.13
C ALA A 55 -12.28 -2.29 15.70
N THR A 56 -12.24 -1.23 16.49
CA THR A 56 -11.58 0.04 16.18
C THR A 56 -10.45 0.28 17.16
N LEU A 57 -9.25 0.51 16.65
CA LEU A 57 -8.07 0.82 17.44
C LEU A 57 -8.17 2.24 18.03
N VAL A 58 -7.92 2.37 19.33
CA VAL A 58 -7.80 3.68 19.97
C VAL A 58 -6.46 4.27 19.57
N ASN A 59 -6.49 5.36 18.81
CA ASN A 59 -5.32 6.08 18.36
C ASN A 59 -5.10 7.35 19.19
N ARG A 60 -3.89 7.57 19.69
CA ARG A 60 -3.56 8.77 20.47
C ARG A 60 -2.45 9.62 19.84
N THR A 61 -1.71 9.06 18.89
CA THR A 61 -0.43 9.64 18.45
C THR A 61 -0.25 9.65 16.94
N LEU A 62 -0.86 8.71 16.22
CA LEU A 62 -0.61 8.56 14.79
C LEU A 62 -1.42 9.55 13.99
N THR A 63 -0.78 10.21 13.02
CA THR A 63 -1.49 10.94 11.97
C THR A 63 -2.17 9.96 11.00
N PRO A 64 -3.13 10.42 10.16
CA PRO A 64 -3.77 9.57 9.15
C PRO A 64 -2.75 8.88 8.23
N HIS A 65 -1.72 9.60 7.80
CA HIS A 65 -0.66 9.05 6.95
C HIS A 65 0.19 8.01 7.68
N GLN A 66 0.57 8.26 8.94
CA GLN A 66 1.33 7.29 9.73
C GLN A 66 0.52 6.01 9.99
N ALA A 67 -0.78 6.13 10.23
CA ALA A 67 -1.68 4.99 10.36
C ALA A 67 -1.71 4.15 9.06
N LEU A 68 -1.86 4.81 7.90
CA LEU A 68 -1.80 4.17 6.60
C LEU A 68 -0.45 3.44 6.37
N VAL A 69 0.67 4.08 6.70
CA VAL A 69 2.00 3.45 6.58
C VAL A 69 2.13 2.25 7.52
N THR A 70 1.58 2.33 8.73
CA THR A 70 1.60 1.22 9.68
C THR A 70 0.78 0.03 9.16
N ASP A 71 -0.37 0.30 8.55
CA ASP A 71 -1.22 -0.73 7.94
C ASP A 71 -0.55 -1.34 6.69
N LEU A 72 0.13 -0.52 5.87
CA LEU A 72 0.92 -0.98 4.73
C LEU A 72 2.05 -1.93 5.16
N LEU A 73 2.79 -1.57 6.21
CA LEU A 73 3.88 -2.40 6.73
C LEU A 73 3.36 -3.71 7.31
N PHE A 74 2.24 -3.68 8.01
CA PHE A 74 1.57 -4.88 8.52
C PHE A 74 1.17 -5.84 7.38
N ILE A 75 0.52 -5.33 6.33
CA ILE A 75 0.13 -6.13 5.16
C ILE A 75 1.36 -6.67 4.44
N ARG A 76 2.39 -5.83 4.26
CA ARG A 76 3.66 -6.25 3.67
C ARG A 76 4.27 -7.43 4.41
N ASP A 77 4.35 -7.38 5.74
CA ASP A 77 4.97 -8.42 6.53
C ASP A 77 4.17 -9.74 6.44
N ALA A 78 2.83 -9.65 6.43
CA ALA A 78 1.95 -10.80 6.20
C ALA A 78 2.18 -11.44 4.81
N LEU A 79 2.34 -10.62 3.77
CA LEU A 79 2.61 -11.11 2.42
C LEU A 79 4.02 -11.69 2.30
N LEU A 80 5.04 -11.06 2.88
CA LEU A 80 6.41 -11.56 2.85
C LEU A 80 6.55 -12.92 3.54
N ALA A 81 5.77 -13.19 4.58
CA ALA A 81 5.74 -14.49 5.26
C ALA A 81 5.31 -15.66 4.35
N THR A 82 4.59 -15.37 3.25
CA THR A 82 4.17 -16.40 2.28
C THR A 82 5.18 -16.65 1.16
N GLY A 83 6.13 -15.73 0.96
CA GLY A 83 7.01 -15.73 -0.21
C GLY A 83 6.33 -15.38 -1.53
N ILE A 84 5.11 -14.82 -1.51
CA ILE A 84 4.44 -14.33 -2.71
C ILE A 84 5.13 -13.06 -3.24
N ASP A 85 5.33 -13.06 -4.54
CA ASP A 85 5.76 -11.90 -5.30
C ASP A 85 4.60 -10.88 -5.41
N PHE A 86 4.83 -9.63 -5.00
CA PHE A 86 3.87 -8.54 -5.12
C PHE A 86 4.54 -7.25 -5.58
N TRP A 87 3.78 -6.40 -6.29
CA TRP A 87 4.21 -5.04 -6.62
C TRP A 87 3.67 -4.04 -5.61
N LEU A 88 4.50 -3.05 -5.28
CA LEU A 88 4.07 -1.85 -4.58
C LEU A 88 4.07 -0.70 -5.59
N ILE A 89 2.88 -0.24 -5.92
CA ILE A 89 2.59 0.76 -6.95
C ILE A 89 2.10 2.02 -6.25
N ARG A 90 2.45 3.17 -6.80
CA ARG A 90 1.79 4.43 -6.43
C ARG A 90 0.45 4.46 -7.16
N GLY A 91 -0.66 4.47 -6.42
CA GLY A 91 -1.98 4.66 -7.01
C GLY A 91 -2.09 6.01 -7.71
N ASN A 92 -3.17 6.20 -8.47
CA ASN A 92 -3.48 7.52 -9.04
C ASN A 92 -3.81 8.54 -7.94
N ASP A 93 -4.32 8.06 -6.81
CA ASP A 93 -4.49 8.82 -5.58
C ASP A 93 -3.23 8.79 -4.70
N GLU A 94 -3.27 9.41 -3.52
CA GLU A 94 -2.20 9.31 -2.51
C GLU A 94 -2.06 7.90 -1.88
N ARG A 95 -2.96 6.96 -2.22
CA ARG A 95 -3.00 5.62 -1.63
C ARG A 95 -1.97 4.66 -2.28
N PRO A 96 -1.20 3.91 -1.47
CA PRO A 96 -0.36 2.86 -1.99
C PRO A 96 -1.21 1.68 -2.46
N VAL A 97 -0.82 1.12 -3.61
CA VAL A 97 -1.48 -0.04 -4.23
C VAL A 97 -0.52 -1.23 -4.12
N ILE A 98 -0.99 -2.31 -3.49
CA ILE A 98 -0.35 -3.61 -3.52
C ILE A 98 -1.01 -4.43 -4.62
N ALA A 99 -0.22 -4.97 -5.51
CA ALA A 99 -0.72 -5.72 -6.65
C ALA A 99 -0.16 -7.13 -6.69
N ILE A 100 -1.07 -8.09 -6.85
CA ILE A 100 -0.77 -9.52 -6.76
C ILE A 100 -1.50 -10.28 -7.86
N ASP A 101 -0.91 -11.36 -8.35
CA ASP A 101 -1.56 -12.27 -9.28
C ASP A 101 -2.79 -12.92 -8.61
N VAL A 102 -3.93 -12.90 -9.29
CA VAL A 102 -5.18 -13.54 -8.88
C VAL A 102 -5.01 -15.01 -8.56
N GLN A 103 -4.05 -15.71 -9.17
CA GLN A 103 -3.74 -17.11 -8.85
C GLN A 103 -3.29 -17.30 -7.39
N ASN A 104 -2.72 -16.26 -6.78
CA ASN A 104 -2.30 -16.28 -5.38
C ASN A 104 -3.38 -15.82 -4.40
N ARG A 105 -4.60 -15.51 -4.87
CA ARG A 105 -5.68 -14.93 -4.05
C ARG A 105 -5.94 -15.73 -2.78
N ASP A 106 -6.12 -17.04 -2.87
CA ASP A 106 -6.42 -17.87 -1.70
C ASP A 106 -5.25 -17.89 -0.70
N THR A 107 -4.01 -17.87 -1.18
CA THR A 107 -2.83 -17.82 -0.33
C THR A 107 -2.71 -16.46 0.36
N VAL A 108 -3.00 -15.35 -0.35
CA VAL A 108 -3.06 -14.00 0.23
C VAL A 108 -4.13 -13.93 1.32
N VAL A 109 -5.34 -14.43 1.04
CA VAL A 109 -6.43 -14.44 2.03
C VAL A 109 -6.00 -15.20 3.29
N ARG A 110 -5.48 -16.42 3.15
CA ARG A 110 -5.00 -17.21 4.29
C ARG A 110 -3.90 -16.49 5.09
N ALA A 111 -2.98 -15.83 4.41
CA ALA A 111 -1.90 -15.10 5.05
C ALA A 111 -2.39 -13.90 5.86
N LEU A 112 -3.31 -13.12 5.28
CA LEU A 112 -3.92 -12.01 5.97
C LEU A 112 -4.77 -12.48 7.14
N VAL A 113 -5.56 -13.54 6.99
CA VAL A 113 -6.34 -14.15 8.08
C VAL A 113 -5.42 -14.56 9.22
N ALA A 114 -4.32 -15.27 8.93
CA ALA A 114 -3.36 -15.69 9.94
C ALA A 114 -2.70 -14.50 10.65
N ALA A 115 -2.34 -13.45 9.92
CA ALA A 115 -1.78 -12.24 10.50
C ALA A 115 -2.80 -11.44 11.34
N CYS A 116 -4.10 -11.54 10.99
CA CYS A 116 -5.19 -10.84 11.65
C CYS A 116 -5.86 -11.64 12.76
N ALA A 117 -5.23 -12.72 13.24
CA ALA A 117 -5.77 -13.51 14.35
C ALA A 117 -6.04 -12.63 15.59
N ASP A 118 -5.12 -11.72 15.91
CA ASP A 118 -5.19 -10.83 17.08
C ASP A 118 -5.23 -9.33 16.72
N GLU A 119 -5.40 -9.02 15.43
CA GLU A 119 -5.35 -7.66 14.89
C GLU A 119 -6.58 -7.36 14.04
N PRO A 120 -7.30 -6.25 14.29
CA PRO A 120 -8.51 -5.92 13.54
C PRO A 120 -8.13 -5.31 12.18
N LEU A 121 -8.29 -6.07 11.10
CA LEU A 121 -8.15 -5.59 9.72
C LEU A 121 -9.46 -5.80 8.97
N TYR A 122 -9.87 -4.79 8.22
CA TYR A 122 -11.10 -4.82 7.42
C TYR A 122 -10.80 -4.69 5.94
N ALA A 123 -11.59 -5.39 5.13
CA ALA A 123 -11.59 -5.29 3.68
C ALA A 123 -12.88 -4.67 3.18
N LYS A 124 -12.78 -3.54 2.47
CA LYS A 124 -13.89 -2.93 1.73
C LYS A 124 -13.70 -3.19 0.25
N THR A 125 -14.70 -3.80 -0.38
CA THR A 125 -14.68 -4.04 -1.84
C THR A 125 -14.89 -2.73 -2.61
N VAL A 126 -14.12 -2.51 -3.68
CA VAL A 126 -14.29 -1.37 -4.60
C VAL A 126 -14.90 -1.90 -5.90
N ASP A 127 -16.24 -1.90 -5.99
CA ASP A 127 -16.97 -2.34 -7.19
C ASP A 127 -18.20 -1.47 -7.51
N GLY A 128 -18.18 -0.20 -7.08
CA GLY A 128 -19.26 0.76 -7.26
C GLY A 128 -20.51 0.48 -6.41
N ARG A 129 -20.60 -0.67 -5.74
CA ARG A 129 -21.70 -1.00 -4.83
C ARG A 129 -21.31 -0.69 -3.40
N ARG A 130 -22.24 -0.09 -2.64
CA ARG A 130 -22.05 0.15 -1.21
C ARG A 130 -22.22 -1.17 -0.45
N ARG A 131 -21.11 -1.87 -0.20
CA ARG A 131 -21.09 -3.07 0.64
C ARG A 131 -20.44 -2.80 2.00
N PRO A 132 -20.88 -3.53 3.04
CA PRO A 132 -20.20 -3.49 4.32
C PRO A 132 -18.73 -3.92 4.20
N PRO A 133 -17.82 -3.30 4.96
CA PRO A 133 -16.49 -3.87 5.15
C PRO A 133 -16.60 -5.21 5.89
N LEU A 134 -15.76 -6.17 5.49
CA LEU A 134 -15.67 -7.49 6.13
C LEU A 134 -14.42 -7.56 7.00
N LEU A 135 -14.54 -8.22 8.17
CA LEU A 135 -13.39 -8.48 9.03
C LEU A 135 -12.55 -9.58 8.37
N VAL A 136 -11.28 -9.29 8.11
CA VAL A 136 -10.38 -10.21 7.38
C VAL A 136 -10.17 -11.51 8.16
N ALA A 137 -10.17 -11.45 9.50
CA ALA A 137 -10.06 -12.62 10.37
C ALA A 137 -11.17 -13.68 10.13
N ASP A 138 -12.33 -13.29 9.56
CA ASP A 138 -13.44 -14.21 9.26
C ASP A 138 -13.17 -15.08 8.00
N GLY A 139 -12.00 -14.96 7.37
CA GLY A 139 -11.61 -15.82 6.26
C GLY A 139 -12.02 -15.32 4.87
N ARG A 140 -12.64 -14.14 4.76
CA ARG A 140 -13.17 -13.61 3.50
C ARG A 140 -12.89 -12.12 3.33
N LEU A 141 -12.55 -11.70 2.11
CA LEU A 141 -12.37 -10.28 1.75
C LEU A 141 -13.63 -9.65 1.15
N THR A 142 -14.52 -10.48 0.60
CA THR A 142 -15.74 -10.05 -0.10
C THR A 142 -16.68 -11.23 -0.30
N ASP A 143 -17.97 -10.93 -0.52
CA ASP A 143 -18.95 -11.90 -0.98
C ASP A 143 -18.98 -12.01 -2.52
N ASN A 144 -18.33 -11.09 -3.24
CA ASN A 144 -18.24 -11.13 -4.71
C ASN A 144 -16.94 -11.83 -5.15
N PRO A 145 -17.00 -13.04 -5.75
CA PRO A 145 -15.79 -13.74 -6.18
C PRO A 145 -15.00 -12.96 -7.26
N ASP A 146 -15.69 -12.18 -8.09
CA ASP A 146 -15.10 -11.45 -9.21
C ASP A 146 -14.48 -10.11 -8.81
N ALA A 147 -14.61 -9.70 -7.55
CA ALA A 147 -14.01 -8.46 -7.09
C ALA A 147 -12.48 -8.57 -7.08
N GLY A 148 -11.84 -7.68 -7.85
CA GLY A 148 -10.39 -7.59 -7.97
C GLY A 148 -9.75 -6.50 -7.13
N ILE A 149 -10.53 -5.58 -6.53
CA ILE A 149 -9.99 -4.41 -5.82
C ILE A 149 -10.58 -4.30 -4.41
N PHE A 150 -9.69 -4.13 -3.42
CA PHE A 150 -10.02 -4.04 -2.02
C PHE A 150 -9.29 -2.89 -1.33
N ARG A 151 -9.99 -2.15 -0.48
CA ARG A 151 -9.41 -1.19 0.47
C ARG A 151 -9.24 -1.91 1.81
N LEU A 152 -7.99 -2.16 2.17
CA LEU A 152 -7.59 -2.77 3.44
C LEU A 152 -7.22 -1.68 4.45
N TYR A 153 -7.85 -1.69 5.62
CA TYR A 153 -7.59 -0.70 6.66
C TYR A 153 -7.91 -1.22 8.04
N ARG A 154 -7.25 -0.65 9.05
CA ARG A 154 -7.60 -0.85 10.45
C ARG A 154 -8.33 0.40 10.95
N PRO A 155 -9.63 0.31 11.31
CA PRO A 155 -10.37 1.44 11.82
C PRO A 155 -9.66 2.01 13.05
N ARG A 156 -9.49 3.33 13.09
CA ARG A 156 -8.90 4.04 14.24
C ARG A 156 -9.80 5.16 14.71
N ILE A 157 -9.81 5.40 16.01
CA ILE A 157 -10.51 6.54 16.61
C ILE A 157 -9.59 7.27 17.59
N GLU A 158 -9.52 8.59 17.45
CA GLU A 158 -8.90 9.46 18.43
C GLU A 158 -9.94 9.80 19.52
N PRO A 159 -9.66 9.50 20.80
CA PRO A 159 -10.68 9.46 21.84
C PRO A 159 -11.21 10.84 22.27
N VAL A 160 -10.43 11.91 22.10
CA VAL A 160 -10.80 13.25 22.61
C VAL A 160 -11.45 14.10 21.54
N GLY A 161 -10.84 14.20 20.36
CA GLY A 161 -11.29 14.96 19.21
C GLY A 161 -12.17 14.19 18.22
N LEU A 162 -12.49 12.92 18.53
CA LEU A 162 -13.41 12.05 17.76
C LEU A 162 -13.00 11.78 16.30
N LEU A 163 -11.79 12.17 15.91
CA LEU A 163 -11.28 11.95 14.56
C LEU A 163 -11.19 10.44 14.31
N ALA A 164 -11.85 9.98 13.24
CA ALA A 164 -11.89 8.57 12.89
C ALA A 164 -11.18 8.33 11.55
N TYR A 165 -10.33 7.32 11.51
CA TYR A 165 -9.70 6.84 10.29
C TYR A 165 -10.40 5.58 9.83
N GLY A 166 -10.79 5.55 8.56
CA GLY A 166 -11.56 4.48 7.95
C GLY A 166 -11.02 4.12 6.57
N ALA A 167 -11.92 3.73 5.67
CA ALA A 167 -11.52 3.26 4.34
C ALA A 167 -10.84 4.33 3.45
N SER A 168 -10.92 5.62 3.79
CA SER A 168 -10.23 6.69 3.05
C SER A 168 -8.71 6.63 3.23
N THR A 169 -8.22 6.15 4.38
CA THR A 169 -6.80 5.96 4.69
C THR A 169 -6.33 4.52 4.45
N ALA A 170 -7.04 3.77 3.60
CA ALA A 170 -6.75 2.37 3.32
C ALA A 170 -5.56 2.19 2.38
N VAL A 171 -4.94 1.02 2.48
CA VAL A 171 -4.06 0.46 1.46
C VAL A 171 -4.92 -0.27 0.44
N GLU A 172 -4.68 -0.05 -0.84
CA GLU A 172 -5.43 -0.75 -1.88
C GLU A 172 -4.73 -2.05 -2.25
N LEU A 173 -5.49 -3.13 -2.34
CA LEU A 173 -5.07 -4.43 -2.83
C LEU A 173 -5.77 -4.70 -4.16
N GLN A 174 -4.99 -4.91 -5.21
CA GLN A 174 -5.47 -5.22 -6.55
C GLN A 174 -4.99 -6.61 -6.99
N PHE A 175 -5.92 -7.41 -7.53
CA PHE A 175 -5.61 -8.65 -8.20
C PHE A 175 -5.57 -8.45 -9.71
N PHE A 176 -4.40 -8.66 -10.31
CA PHE A 176 -4.24 -8.71 -11.76
C PHE A 176 -4.22 -10.17 -12.22
N ARG A 177 -4.36 -10.41 -13.53
CA ARG A 177 -4.23 -11.74 -14.11
C ARG A 177 -3.31 -11.73 -15.32
N PHE A 178 -2.61 -12.84 -15.55
CA PHE A 178 -1.89 -13.07 -16.79
C PHE A 178 -2.83 -13.66 -17.84
N GLU A 179 -2.73 -13.15 -19.06
CA GLU A 179 -3.38 -13.69 -20.26
C GLU A 179 -2.32 -13.94 -21.34
N GLY A 180 -1.67 -15.11 -21.26
CA GLY A 180 -0.54 -15.43 -22.14
C GLY A 180 0.64 -14.49 -21.88
N GLU A 181 0.94 -13.61 -22.83
CA GLU A 181 2.04 -12.65 -22.74
C GLU A 181 1.62 -11.25 -22.25
N THR A 182 0.34 -11.07 -21.92
CA THR A 182 -0.18 -9.80 -21.39
C THR A 182 -0.59 -9.94 -19.92
N ILE A 183 -0.60 -8.81 -19.23
CA ILE A 183 -1.11 -8.63 -17.88
C ILE A 183 -2.34 -7.76 -17.98
N VAL A 184 -3.43 -8.23 -17.38
CA VAL A 184 -4.69 -7.50 -17.30
C VAL A 184 -4.88 -7.04 -15.85
N TRP A 185 -4.88 -5.72 -15.69
CA TRP A 185 -5.13 -5.00 -14.45
C TRP A 185 -6.61 -4.68 -14.32
N PRO A 186 -7.17 -4.69 -13.10
CA PRO A 186 -8.59 -4.38 -12.91
C PRO A 186 -8.91 -2.90 -13.14
N VAL A 187 -7.94 -2.01 -12.89
CA VAL A 187 -8.04 -0.55 -13.09
C VAL A 187 -6.68 -0.01 -13.57
N GLU A 188 -6.69 0.96 -14.47
CA GLU A 188 -5.50 1.69 -14.90
C GLU A 188 -4.88 2.49 -13.74
N ASN A 189 -3.55 2.44 -13.60
CA ASN A 189 -2.83 3.14 -12.55
C ASN A 189 -1.58 3.86 -13.09
N SER A 190 -0.89 4.60 -12.21
CA SER A 190 0.24 5.47 -12.60
C SER A 190 1.45 4.72 -13.17
N LEU A 191 1.52 3.39 -13.04
CA LEU A 191 2.57 2.55 -13.63
C LEU A 191 2.06 1.71 -14.82
N THR A 192 0.77 1.44 -14.93
CA THR A 192 0.24 0.45 -15.89
C THR A 192 -1.09 0.86 -16.51
N ARG A 193 -1.21 0.62 -17.83
CA ARG A 193 -2.51 0.57 -18.53
C ARG A 193 -3.30 -0.67 -18.09
N GLU A 194 -4.60 -0.69 -18.36
CA GLU A 194 -5.47 -1.85 -18.05
C GLU A 194 -4.94 -3.16 -18.66
N ILE A 195 -4.41 -3.10 -19.89
CA ILE A 195 -3.75 -4.23 -20.54
C ILE A 195 -2.34 -3.81 -20.92
N LEU A 196 -1.35 -4.60 -20.51
CA LEU A 196 0.07 -4.31 -20.75
C LEU A 196 0.83 -5.60 -21.07
N PRO A 197 1.78 -5.60 -22.03
CA PRO A 197 2.68 -6.74 -22.22
C PRO A 197 3.48 -7.04 -20.94
N ALA A 198 3.57 -8.33 -20.56
CA ALA A 198 4.28 -8.76 -19.37
C ALA A 198 5.77 -8.40 -19.39
N ALA A 199 6.36 -8.29 -20.58
CA ALA A 199 7.75 -7.88 -20.78
C ALA A 199 8.04 -6.43 -20.38
N GLU A 200 7.01 -5.57 -20.30
CA GLU A 200 7.17 -4.16 -19.94
C GLU A 200 7.16 -3.93 -18.42
N VAL A 201 6.67 -4.90 -17.63
CA VAL A 201 6.62 -4.77 -16.16
C VAL A 201 7.96 -5.12 -15.54
N VAL A 202 8.44 -4.23 -14.66
CA VAL A 202 9.59 -4.51 -13.81
C VAL A 202 9.19 -5.59 -12.79
N PRO A 203 9.84 -6.78 -12.78
CA PRO A 203 9.47 -7.84 -11.86
C PRO A 203 9.67 -7.39 -10.40
N PRO A 204 8.84 -7.90 -9.47
CA PRO A 204 8.95 -7.53 -8.07
C PRO A 204 10.30 -8.02 -7.51
N ARG A 205 10.85 -7.21 -6.60
CA ARG A 205 12.26 -7.33 -6.18
C ARG A 205 12.54 -8.57 -5.31
N SER A 206 11.50 -9.27 -4.85
CA SER A 206 11.60 -10.54 -4.08
C SER A 206 12.35 -11.65 -4.82
N ARG A 207 12.47 -11.58 -6.16
CA ARG A 207 13.33 -12.48 -6.94
C ARG A 207 14.83 -12.18 -6.91
N CYS A 208 15.26 -11.09 -6.27
CA CYS A 208 16.68 -10.74 -6.16
C CYS A 208 17.36 -11.37 -4.94
N THR A 209 17.02 -12.61 -4.57
CA THR A 209 17.88 -13.42 -3.68
C THR A 209 18.67 -14.42 -4.52
N ALA A 210 19.98 -14.26 -4.47
CA ALA A 210 20.97 -15.01 -5.21
C ALA A 210 20.96 -16.50 -4.82
N THR A 211 20.09 -17.31 -5.43
CA THR A 211 20.14 -18.78 -5.29
C THR A 211 20.30 -19.50 -6.63
N SER A 212 20.54 -18.77 -7.71
CA SER A 212 21.22 -19.34 -8.87
C SER A 212 22.20 -18.31 -9.39
N GLY A 213 23.41 -18.73 -9.78
CA GLY A 213 24.47 -17.85 -10.29
C GLY A 213 24.14 -17.09 -11.59
N ARG A 214 22.86 -16.92 -11.94
CA ARG A 214 22.40 -16.05 -13.01
C ARG A 214 21.96 -14.72 -12.39
N ARG A 215 22.72 -13.67 -12.68
CA ARG A 215 22.29 -12.29 -12.42
C ARG A 215 20.97 -12.05 -13.16
N CYS A 216 19.97 -11.49 -12.48
CA CYS A 216 18.80 -10.91 -13.15
C CYS A 216 19.26 -9.87 -14.18
N ALA A 217 18.73 -9.94 -15.40
CA ALA A 217 19.01 -8.97 -16.46
C ALA A 217 18.64 -7.52 -16.07
N ALA A 218 17.68 -7.34 -15.15
CA ALA A 218 17.34 -6.02 -14.59
C ALA A 218 18.40 -5.45 -13.62
N CYS A 219 19.29 -6.30 -13.10
CA CYS A 219 20.33 -5.88 -12.14
C CYS A 219 21.65 -5.48 -12.84
N SER A 220 21.85 -5.88 -14.10
CA SER A 220 23.12 -5.67 -14.82
C SER A 220 23.31 -4.28 -15.42
N THR A 221 22.28 -3.42 -15.45
CA THR A 221 22.34 -2.12 -16.13
C THR A 221 22.76 -0.94 -15.24
N ARG A 222 22.88 -1.10 -13.91
CA ARG A 222 23.54 -0.07 -13.08
C ARG A 222 25.04 -0.25 -13.10
N ARG A 223 25.71 0.41 -14.05
CA ARG A 223 27.13 0.76 -13.91
C ARG A 223 27.27 1.57 -12.61
N ARG A 224 28.02 1.02 -11.67
CA ARG A 224 28.50 1.73 -10.48
C ARG A 224 29.18 3.02 -10.97
N PRO A 225 28.82 4.22 -10.49
CA PRO A 225 29.63 5.39 -10.77
C PRO A 225 31.02 5.11 -10.20
N THR A 226 32.02 5.08 -11.08
CA THR A 226 33.42 4.98 -10.69
C THR A 226 33.74 6.20 -9.85
N SER A 227 34.05 5.98 -8.57
CA SER A 227 34.64 6.99 -7.69
C SER A 227 35.87 7.59 -8.37
N PRO A 228 35.98 8.92 -8.55
CA PRO A 228 37.23 9.50 -9.01
C PRO A 228 38.26 9.35 -7.89
N SER A 229 39.36 8.67 -8.21
CA SER A 229 40.57 8.60 -7.39
C SER A 229 41.08 10.02 -7.15
N THR A 230 41.05 10.48 -5.90
CA THR A 230 41.69 11.75 -5.53
C THR A 230 43.18 11.49 -5.41
N SER A 231 43.90 12.09 -6.35
CA SER A 231 45.35 12.12 -6.47
C SER A 231 45.99 12.80 -5.26
N THR A 232 47.10 12.22 -4.84
CA THR A 232 48.08 12.75 -3.89
C THR A 232 48.58 14.11 -4.38
N TRP A 233 48.31 15.17 -3.61
CA TRP A 233 48.90 16.48 -3.85
C TRP A 233 50.06 16.69 -2.86
N SER A 234 51.28 16.67 -3.41
CA SER A 234 52.50 17.01 -2.70
C SER A 234 52.60 18.53 -2.57
N SER A 235 52.76 19.04 -1.35
CA SER A 235 53.07 20.46 -1.11
C SER A 235 54.59 20.65 -1.11
N PRO A 236 55.13 21.66 -1.82
CA PRO A 236 56.53 22.04 -1.68
C PRO A 236 56.74 22.90 -0.44
N GLY A 237 57.86 22.66 0.24
CA GLY A 237 58.26 23.41 1.43
C GLY A 237 58.59 24.88 1.14
N SER A 238 58.45 25.71 2.16
CA SER A 238 59.22 26.95 2.26
C SER A 238 59.46 27.31 3.73
N THR A 239 60.73 27.55 4.00
CA THR A 239 61.37 27.94 5.25
C THR A 239 61.09 29.40 5.62
N ALA A 240 60.96 29.70 6.92
CA ALA A 240 61.54 30.87 7.64
C ALA A 240 60.86 30.97 9.02
N THR A 241 61.57 30.74 10.13
CA THR A 241 62.39 31.70 10.89
C THR A 241 61.66 32.14 12.16
N THR A 242 62.15 31.64 13.29
CA THR A 242 61.85 32.04 14.67
C THR A 242 62.31 33.49 14.93
N PRO A 243 61.67 34.22 15.88
CA PRO A 243 62.40 34.45 17.13
C PRO A 243 61.55 34.35 18.40
N SER A 244 62.16 33.69 19.38
CA SER A 244 62.16 33.93 20.82
C SER A 244 61.37 35.14 21.35
N SER A 245 60.53 34.91 22.37
CA SER A 245 60.70 35.61 23.65
C SER A 245 60.01 34.87 24.80
N ARG A 246 60.71 34.89 25.94
CA ARG A 246 60.37 34.31 27.24
C ARG A 246 59.38 35.20 27.99
N SER A 247 58.61 34.55 28.86
CA SER A 247 58.18 34.93 30.23
C SER A 247 56.72 34.50 30.40
N GLY A 248 56.26 33.83 31.45
CA GLY A 248 56.79 33.65 32.79
C GLY A 248 55.69 34.00 33.79
N VAL A 249 55.38 33.03 34.67
CA VAL A 249 54.71 33.15 36.00
C VAL A 249 53.16 33.25 36.04
N PRO A 250 52.49 32.92 37.19
CA PRO A 250 51.87 31.61 37.43
C PRO A 250 50.39 31.71 37.93
N SER A 251 49.85 30.55 38.30
CA SER A 251 48.56 30.32 38.98
C SER A 251 48.28 31.21 40.20
N ALA A 252 46.99 31.49 40.39
CA ALA A 252 46.28 31.37 41.66
C ALA A 252 44.90 30.75 41.36
#